data_AF-A6UUW6-F1
#
_entry.id   AF-A6UUW6-F1
#
_cell.length_a   1.000
_cell.length_b   1.000
_cell.length_c   1.000
_cell.angle_alpha   90.00
_cell.angle_beta   90.00
_cell.angle_gamma   90.00
#
_symmetry.space_group_name_H-M   'P 1'
#
loop_
_entity.id
_entity.type
_entity.pdbx_description
1 polymer ?
#
loop_
_entity_poly.entity_id
_entity_poly.type
_entity_poly.pdbx_seq_one_letter_code
_entity_poly.pdbx_strand_id
1 'polypeptide(L)'
;MEDSSSLIKRCNEYLTELQQFREYLLELRANKTNIDKSTYDEITNKLKENLEILEDLKEKMEICGFDTPYMGVGTLKGCDDSDIYEIKNYSSHLRRMVDEKKGALERVRYAIISHKMAIGNLSDDAGNKNIIFFLPYGGAYKELLMQLPSIFIKSYKKILNIFELNHKGVLSSITMSIVVIENGKRKFKRIKIEDEDYDAYIEKHYGDALITSLKKNYSKNKLITDSYVKKTIVLAYLLTYADDIEKEINKRLNNTLSKHQRDMIVKYLEITSNYDCEYIDGGVIDFRRMDEIRLKKQELNEELEKCGLFKDGKIIDELQTALNIEKNIYDEVCYEIPIKYLSNDLFKYYLYNTPDERSRSNMFPSILLTPAMSQLTWANMGDNINPKSVLDLKFLLERELPNYKISLKNVGGVALYLIHDWDAVKKYGYNKKDIESILKDIAPLSDLMSNLKEKNIDIEKIEKYNTIKKKRTKKFLNALSKL
;
A
#
# COMPACT_ATOMS: atom_id res chain seq x y z
N MET A 1 -27.79 1.64 30.15
CA MET A 1 -27.19 1.79 28.82
C MET A 1 -26.48 3.13 28.79
N GLU A 2 -25.20 3.15 28.41
CA GLU A 2 -24.42 4.38 28.24
C GLU A 2 -25.06 5.21 27.12
N ASP A 3 -25.26 6.51 27.32
CA ASP A 3 -25.87 7.39 26.31
C ASP A 3 -24.88 7.67 25.16
N SER A 4 -25.39 7.85 23.94
CA SER A 4 -24.59 8.17 22.75
C SER A 4 -23.69 9.39 22.97
N SER A 5 -24.20 10.41 23.66
CA SER A 5 -23.44 11.64 23.96
C SER A 5 -22.27 11.36 24.92
N SER A 6 -22.51 10.58 25.98
CA SER A 6 -21.44 10.17 26.91
C SER A 6 -20.37 9.32 26.23
N LEU A 7 -20.77 8.43 25.32
CA LEU A 7 -19.85 7.57 24.58
C LEU A 7 -18.97 8.37 23.61
N ILE A 8 -19.54 9.37 22.91
CA ILE A 8 -18.78 10.30 22.06
C ILE A 8 -17.77 11.09 22.89
N LYS A 9 -18.19 11.62 24.04
CA LYS A 9 -17.31 12.40 24.93
C LYS A 9 -16.12 11.56 25.40
N ARG A 10 -16.39 10.38 25.97
CA ARG A 10 -15.36 9.43 26.42
C ARG A 10 -14.42 9.03 25.30
N CYS A 11 -14.96 8.78 24.11
CA CYS A 11 -14.15 8.48 22.92
C CYS A 11 -13.23 9.65 22.54
N ASN A 12 -13.74 10.88 22.50
CA ASN A 12 -12.93 12.04 22.13
C ASN A 12 -11.83 12.34 23.16
N GLU A 13 -12.13 12.20 24.45
CA GLU A 13 -11.15 12.32 25.53
C GLU A 13 -10.01 11.30 25.33
N TYR A 14 -10.36 10.03 25.15
CA TYR A 14 -9.37 8.97 24.95
C TYR A 14 -8.56 9.13 23.66
N LEU A 15 -9.19 9.51 22.55
CA LEU A 15 -8.48 9.80 21.29
C LEU A 15 -7.52 10.99 21.41
N THR A 16 -7.78 11.93 22.33
CA THR A 16 -6.89 13.06 22.63
C THR A 16 -5.67 12.59 23.43
N GLU A 17 -5.84 11.70 24.40
CA GLU A 17 -4.72 11.04 25.09
C GLU A 17 -3.83 10.26 24.11
N LEU A 18 -4.43 9.57 23.14
CA LEU A 18 -3.68 8.87 22.09
C LEU A 18 -2.93 9.81 21.14
N GLN A 19 -3.37 11.06 21.01
CA GLN A 19 -2.62 12.08 20.28
C GLN A 19 -1.36 12.49 21.04
N GLN A 20 -1.44 12.64 22.37
CA GLN A 20 -0.27 12.90 23.22
C GLN A 20 0.71 11.72 23.17
N PHE A 21 0.21 10.49 23.12
CA PHE A 21 1.06 9.31 22.91
C PHE A 21 1.82 9.37 21.58
N ARG A 22 1.20 9.85 20.50
CA ARG A 22 1.88 10.08 19.21
C ARG A 22 2.98 11.13 19.34
N GLU A 23 2.73 12.24 20.02
CA GLU A 23 3.71 13.31 20.24
C GLU A 23 4.93 12.80 21.01
N TYR A 24 4.69 12.03 22.09
CA TYR A 24 5.75 11.33 22.82
C TYR A 24 6.61 10.43 21.90
N LEU A 25 5.99 9.67 20.99
CA LEU A 25 6.73 8.83 20.05
C LEU A 25 7.59 9.65 19.07
N LEU A 26 7.09 10.80 18.61
CA LEU A 26 7.85 11.70 17.74
C LEU A 26 9.06 12.31 18.47
N GLU A 27 8.88 12.75 19.72
CA GLU A 27 9.96 13.24 20.57
C GLU A 27 11.01 12.17 20.84
N LEU A 28 10.57 10.94 21.10
CA LEU A 28 11.47 9.80 21.29
C LEU A 28 12.35 9.57 20.05
N ARG A 29 11.76 9.64 18.84
CA ARG A 29 12.50 9.52 17.57
C ARG A 29 13.49 10.67 17.38
N ALA A 30 13.11 11.90 17.72
CA ALA A 30 13.97 13.07 17.57
C ALA A 30 15.18 13.03 18.52
N ASN A 31 14.98 12.55 19.74
CA ASN A 31 15.99 12.59 20.80
C ASN A 31 16.92 11.36 20.85
N LYS A 32 16.48 10.21 20.32
CA LYS A 32 17.28 8.96 20.33
C LYS A 32 17.61 8.51 18.92
N THR A 33 18.90 8.43 18.61
CA THR A 33 19.41 7.86 17.36
C THR A 33 19.25 6.34 17.29
N ASN A 34 19.22 5.65 18.44
CA ASN A 34 18.93 4.22 18.56
C ASN A 34 18.02 3.95 19.75
N ILE A 35 16.86 3.35 19.49
CA ILE A 35 15.90 2.92 20.52
C ILE A 35 16.18 1.46 20.87
N ASP A 36 16.35 1.19 22.15
CA ASP A 36 16.64 -0.12 22.70
C ASP A 36 15.42 -1.05 22.69
N LYS A 37 15.68 -2.37 22.80
CA LYS A 37 14.62 -3.38 22.75
C LYS A 37 13.60 -3.23 23.88
N SER A 38 14.03 -2.91 25.10
CA SER A 38 13.11 -2.70 26.24
C SER A 38 12.11 -1.58 25.97
N THR A 39 12.58 -0.45 25.43
CA THR A 39 11.68 0.64 25.02
C THR A 39 10.65 0.17 23.97
N TYR A 40 11.06 -0.64 22.98
CA TYR A 40 10.10 -1.19 22.01
C TYR A 40 9.10 -2.17 22.61
N ASP A 41 9.52 -2.97 23.60
CA ASP A 41 8.64 -3.90 24.30
C ASP A 41 7.60 -3.13 25.14
N GLU A 42 8.00 -2.04 25.80
CA GLU A 42 7.10 -1.12 26.53
C GLU A 42 6.08 -0.46 25.59
N ILE A 43 6.54 0.07 24.44
CA ILE A 43 5.66 0.63 23.41
C ILE A 43 4.68 -0.43 22.93
N THR A 44 5.14 -1.65 22.67
CA THR A 44 4.29 -2.75 22.20
C THR A 44 3.20 -3.10 23.21
N ASN A 45 3.54 -3.14 24.51
CA ASN A 45 2.55 -3.39 25.55
C ASN A 45 1.52 -2.26 25.63
N LYS A 46 1.97 -1.00 25.56
CA LYS A 46 1.05 0.13 25.57
C LYS A 46 0.11 0.15 24.37
N LEU A 47 0.63 -0.20 23.19
CA LEU A 47 -0.18 -0.33 21.99
C LEU A 47 -1.25 -1.41 22.10
N LYS A 48 -0.97 -2.53 22.78
CA LYS A 48 -1.94 -3.62 23.00
C LYS A 48 -3.04 -3.19 23.96
N GLU A 49 -2.69 -2.57 25.09
CA GLU A 49 -3.67 -2.00 26.05
C GLU A 49 -4.60 -1.01 25.33
N ASN A 50 -4.02 -0.11 24.53
CA ASN A 50 -4.81 0.88 23.81
C ASN A 50 -5.72 0.24 22.76
N LEU A 51 -5.24 -0.80 22.07
CA LEU A 51 -6.00 -1.51 21.07
C LEU A 51 -7.24 -2.18 21.69
N GLU A 52 -7.10 -2.81 22.86
CA GLU A 52 -8.23 -3.43 23.57
C GLU A 52 -9.31 -2.40 23.92
N ILE A 53 -8.92 -1.22 24.44
CA ILE A 53 -9.85 -0.13 24.75
C ILE A 53 -10.55 0.39 23.48
N LEU A 54 -9.80 0.56 22.39
CA LEU A 54 -10.36 1.03 21.12
C LEU A 54 -11.34 0.02 20.50
N GLU A 55 -11.07 -1.28 20.60
CA GLU A 55 -11.97 -2.33 20.11
C GLU A 55 -13.26 -2.38 20.94
N ASP A 56 -13.18 -2.25 22.27
CA ASP A 56 -14.35 -2.12 23.15
C ASP A 56 -15.19 -0.87 22.83
N LEU A 57 -14.55 0.28 22.61
CA LEU A 57 -15.23 1.51 22.21
C LEU A 57 -15.94 1.35 20.86
N LYS A 58 -15.27 0.73 19.88
CA LYS A 58 -15.85 0.47 18.56
C LYS A 58 -17.08 -0.42 18.68
N GLU A 59 -17.00 -1.52 19.43
CA GLU A 59 -18.11 -2.46 19.60
C GLU A 59 -19.32 -1.76 20.26
N LYS A 60 -19.09 -1.00 21.33
CA LYS A 60 -20.15 -0.21 21.99
C LYS A 60 -20.79 0.81 21.05
N MET A 61 -19.99 1.50 20.23
CA MET A 61 -20.50 2.45 19.24
C MET A 61 -21.34 1.77 18.15
N GLU A 62 -20.91 0.60 17.67
CA GLU A 62 -21.65 -0.18 16.68
C GLU A 62 -22.99 -0.71 17.28
N ILE A 63 -23.00 -1.16 18.53
CA ILE A 63 -24.24 -1.53 19.26
C ILE A 63 -25.19 -0.32 19.38
N CYS A 64 -24.64 0.89 19.58
CA CYS A 64 -25.42 2.14 19.61
C CYS A 64 -25.82 2.68 18.22
N GLY A 65 -25.56 1.94 17.14
CA GLY A 65 -25.99 2.27 15.77
C GLY A 65 -25.20 3.40 15.12
N PHE A 66 -23.94 3.61 15.50
CA PHE A 66 -23.09 4.66 14.90
C PHE A 66 -22.68 4.34 13.45
N ASP A 67 -22.78 3.08 13.04
CA ASP A 67 -22.53 2.60 11.68
C ASP A 67 -23.71 2.83 10.72
N THR A 68 -24.91 2.98 11.27
CA THR A 68 -26.18 3.19 10.58
C THR A 68 -26.95 4.40 11.13
N PRO A 69 -26.30 5.58 11.25
CA PRO A 69 -26.83 6.70 12.03
C PRO A 69 -28.06 7.36 11.37
N TYR A 70 -28.38 7.03 10.12
CA TYR A 70 -29.50 7.60 9.36
C TYR A 70 -30.82 6.81 9.48
N MET A 71 -30.87 5.67 10.20
CA MET A 71 -32.05 4.80 10.30
C MET A 71 -33.30 5.43 10.95
N GLY A 72 -33.27 6.71 11.32
CA GLY A 72 -34.41 7.46 11.86
C GLY A 72 -34.59 8.87 11.27
N VAL A 73 -33.81 9.27 10.26
CA VAL A 73 -33.96 10.59 9.61
C VAL A 73 -34.97 10.45 8.47
N GLY A 74 -36.25 10.37 8.81
CA GLY A 74 -37.34 10.28 7.83
C GLY A 74 -37.40 11.49 6.90
N THR A 75 -37.69 11.26 5.62
CA THR A 75 -38.04 12.32 4.66
C THR A 75 -39.39 12.93 5.06
N LEU A 76 -39.37 14.07 5.73
CA LEU A 76 -40.57 14.83 6.07
C LEU A 76 -41.25 15.32 4.77
N LYS A 77 -42.43 14.78 4.47
CA LYS A 77 -43.29 15.23 3.37
C LYS A 77 -44.48 16.00 3.95
N GLY A 78 -44.59 17.28 3.58
CA GLY A 78 -45.73 18.16 3.86
C GLY A 78 -45.66 18.83 5.23
N CYS A 79 -45.34 20.13 5.27
CA CYS A 79 -45.56 21.02 6.42
C CYS A 79 -45.53 22.48 5.96
N ASP A 80 -46.26 23.33 6.68
CA ASP A 80 -46.51 24.75 6.39
C ASP A 80 -45.28 25.65 6.66
N ASP A 81 -45.27 26.86 6.10
CA ASP A 81 -44.11 27.77 6.04
C ASP A 81 -43.51 28.18 7.41
N SER A 82 -44.29 28.16 8.50
CA SER A 82 -43.79 28.41 9.86
C SER A 82 -42.99 27.24 10.44
N ASP A 83 -43.36 26.01 10.08
CA ASP A 83 -42.69 24.81 10.55
C ASP A 83 -41.35 24.60 9.83
N ILE A 84 -41.16 25.22 8.65
CA ILE A 84 -39.96 25.08 7.84
C ILE A 84 -38.70 25.52 8.61
N TYR A 85 -38.77 26.58 9.42
CA TYR A 85 -37.58 27.08 10.16
C TYR A 85 -37.20 26.17 11.33
N GLU A 86 -38.19 25.65 12.06
CA GLU A 86 -37.98 24.69 13.15
C GLU A 86 -37.53 23.34 12.61
N ILE A 87 -38.12 22.87 11.51
CA ILE A 87 -37.71 21.66 10.79
C ILE A 87 -36.29 21.82 10.22
N LYS A 88 -35.91 23.00 9.71
CA LYS A 88 -34.55 23.27 9.23
C LYS A 88 -33.53 23.22 10.37
N ASN A 89 -33.87 23.77 11.53
CA ASN A 89 -33.02 23.71 12.73
C ASN A 89 -32.91 22.27 13.26
N TYR A 90 -34.02 21.54 13.31
CA TYR A 90 -34.07 20.15 13.78
C TYR A 90 -33.33 19.20 12.83
N SER A 91 -33.54 19.32 11.52
CA SER A 91 -32.82 18.53 10.51
C SER A 91 -31.33 18.85 10.47
N SER A 92 -30.93 20.10 10.67
CA SER A 92 -29.53 20.50 10.84
C SER A 92 -28.93 19.88 12.11
N HIS A 93 -29.65 19.91 13.23
CA HIS A 93 -29.23 19.29 14.48
C HIS A 93 -29.07 17.77 14.36
N LEU A 94 -30.03 17.09 13.72
CA LEU A 94 -29.93 15.65 13.44
C LEU A 94 -28.74 15.31 12.54
N ARG A 95 -28.51 16.08 11.47
CA ARG A 95 -27.33 15.89 10.61
C ARG A 95 -26.05 16.06 11.39
N ARG A 96 -25.95 17.11 12.21
CA ARG A 96 -24.78 17.34 13.07
C ARG A 96 -24.53 16.16 14.02
N MET A 97 -25.57 15.66 14.70
CA MET A 97 -25.44 14.48 15.56
C MET A 97 -24.98 13.24 14.79
N VAL A 98 -25.53 13.02 13.59
CA VAL A 98 -25.14 11.91 12.72
C VAL A 98 -23.67 12.03 12.29
N ASP A 99 -23.25 13.23 11.89
CA ASP A 99 -21.87 13.51 11.48
C ASP A 99 -20.89 13.36 12.64
N GLU A 100 -21.27 13.76 13.86
CA GLU A 100 -20.49 13.55 15.08
C GLU A 100 -20.34 12.07 15.41
N LYS A 101 -21.43 11.27 15.35
CA LYS A 101 -21.38 9.81 15.54
C LYS A 101 -20.47 9.13 14.52
N LYS A 102 -20.67 9.44 13.24
CA LYS A 102 -19.89 8.88 12.14
C LYS A 102 -18.42 9.29 12.26
N GLY A 103 -18.16 10.56 12.57
CA GLY A 103 -16.82 11.11 12.74
C GLY A 103 -16.06 10.43 13.88
N ALA A 104 -16.70 10.25 15.04
CA ALA A 104 -16.10 9.56 16.17
C ALA A 104 -15.75 8.10 15.82
N LEU A 105 -16.69 7.35 15.24
CA LEU A 105 -16.46 5.97 14.82
C LEU A 105 -15.36 5.86 13.75
N GLU A 106 -15.32 6.78 12.77
CA GLU A 106 -14.25 6.84 11.77
C GLU A 106 -12.88 7.03 12.43
N ARG A 107 -12.75 7.95 13.40
CA ARG A 107 -11.49 8.18 14.12
C ARG A 107 -11.05 6.93 14.89
N VAL A 108 -11.96 6.27 15.59
CA VAL A 108 -11.68 5.00 16.29
C VAL A 108 -11.17 3.94 15.31
N ARG A 109 -11.78 3.80 14.13
CA ARG A 109 -11.31 2.85 13.11
C ARG A 109 -9.88 3.14 12.64
N TYR A 110 -9.55 4.40 12.37
CA TYR A 110 -8.17 4.78 12.03
C TYR A 110 -7.19 4.54 13.18
N ALA A 111 -7.61 4.82 14.42
CA ALA A 111 -6.80 4.56 15.62
C ALA A 111 -6.51 3.06 15.76
N ILE A 112 -7.51 2.18 15.67
CA ILE A 112 -7.34 0.72 15.73
C ILE A 112 -6.34 0.25 14.69
N ILE A 113 -6.49 0.69 13.45
CA ILE A 113 -5.59 0.29 12.35
C ILE A 113 -4.16 0.74 12.62
N SER A 114 -3.98 1.96 13.12
CA SER A 114 -2.66 2.48 13.50
C SER A 114 -2.00 1.61 14.56
N HIS A 115 -2.73 1.22 15.60
CA HIS A 115 -2.21 0.34 16.64
C HIS A 115 -1.87 -1.05 16.11
N LYS A 116 -2.75 -1.65 15.28
CA LYS A 116 -2.50 -2.94 14.63
C LYS A 116 -1.23 -2.90 13.77
N MET A 117 -1.11 -1.89 12.92
CA MET A 117 0.07 -1.68 12.07
C MET A 117 1.34 -1.51 12.89
N ALA A 118 1.31 -0.71 13.95
CA ALA A 118 2.45 -0.50 14.83
C ALA A 118 2.91 -1.80 15.50
N ILE A 119 1.97 -2.53 16.11
CA ILE A 119 2.25 -3.83 16.73
C ILE A 119 2.84 -4.81 15.72
N GLY A 120 2.26 -4.87 14.51
CA GLY A 120 2.76 -5.72 13.43
C GLY A 120 4.19 -5.37 13.01
N ASN A 121 4.49 -4.09 12.81
CA ASN A 121 5.83 -3.63 12.44
C ASN A 121 6.87 -3.75 13.57
N LEU A 122 6.44 -3.85 14.83
CA LEU A 122 7.33 -4.09 15.97
C LEU A 122 7.59 -5.57 16.20
N SER A 123 6.60 -6.42 15.93
CA SER A 123 6.66 -7.87 16.22
C SER A 123 7.26 -8.70 15.10
N ASP A 124 7.14 -8.24 13.84
CA ASP A 124 7.64 -8.94 12.66
C ASP A 124 9.10 -8.56 12.38
N ASP A 125 9.96 -9.56 12.09
CA ASP A 125 11.37 -9.32 11.75
C ASP A 125 11.53 -8.50 10.46
N ALA A 126 10.53 -8.55 9.57
CA ALA A 126 10.43 -7.74 8.36
C ALA A 126 9.94 -6.30 8.62
N GLY A 127 9.52 -6.03 9.85
CA GLY A 127 8.80 -4.83 10.26
C GLY A 127 9.58 -3.54 10.09
N ASN A 128 8.91 -2.50 9.58
CA ASN A 128 9.50 -1.18 9.46
C ASN A 128 9.21 -0.35 10.72
N LYS A 129 10.19 -0.31 11.61
CA LYS A 129 10.11 0.41 12.88
C LYS A 129 10.02 1.93 12.71
N ASN A 130 10.38 2.51 11.57
CA ASN A 130 10.29 3.96 11.37
C ASN A 130 8.85 4.43 11.16
N ILE A 131 7.99 3.58 10.60
CA ILE A 131 6.60 3.93 10.30
C ILE A 131 5.80 4.17 11.58
N ILE A 132 6.14 3.48 12.66
CA ILE A 132 5.38 3.53 13.92
C ILE A 132 5.30 4.94 14.50
N PHE A 133 6.28 5.81 14.21
CA PHE A 133 6.31 7.17 14.74
C PHE A 133 5.32 8.11 14.06
N PHE A 134 4.85 7.76 12.85
CA PHE A 134 4.03 8.63 12.01
C PHE A 134 2.59 8.16 11.83
N LEU A 135 2.19 7.08 12.51
CA LEU A 135 0.84 6.56 12.46
C LEU A 135 -0.16 7.46 13.23
N PRO A 136 -1.40 7.63 12.75
CA PRO A 136 -2.43 8.45 13.40
C PRO A 136 -3.09 7.71 14.58
N TYR A 137 -2.37 7.53 15.69
CA TYR A 137 -2.89 6.81 16.87
C TYR A 137 -4.18 7.38 17.46
N GLY A 138 -4.37 8.71 17.45
CA GLY A 138 -5.62 9.37 17.86
C GLY A 138 -6.72 9.43 16.78
N GLY A 139 -6.52 8.75 15.65
CA GLY A 139 -7.47 8.75 14.53
C GLY A 139 -7.55 10.06 13.74
N ALA A 140 -6.65 11.02 14.01
CA ALA A 140 -6.57 12.35 13.39
C ALA A 140 -6.07 12.34 11.93
N TYR A 141 -6.48 11.33 11.15
CA TYR A 141 -6.04 11.14 9.76
C TYR A 141 -6.36 12.36 8.87
N LYS A 142 -7.55 12.96 9.02
CA LYS A 142 -7.99 14.10 8.20
C LYS A 142 -7.14 15.35 8.48
N GLU A 143 -6.83 15.60 9.75
CA GLU A 143 -5.98 16.73 10.17
C GLU A 143 -4.56 16.59 9.60
N LEU A 144 -3.97 15.40 9.73
CA LEU A 144 -2.65 15.11 9.14
C LEU A 144 -2.65 15.29 7.62
N LEU A 145 -3.73 14.86 6.93
CA LEU A 145 -3.87 15.05 5.49
C LEU A 145 -3.96 16.54 5.10
N MET A 146 -4.66 17.35 5.90
CA MET A 146 -4.78 18.79 5.68
C MET A 146 -3.47 19.55 5.93
N GLN A 147 -2.61 19.02 6.82
CA GLN A 147 -1.30 19.58 7.11
C GLN A 147 -0.22 19.17 6.08
N LEU A 148 -0.53 18.25 5.16
CA LEU A 148 0.43 17.88 4.12
C LEU A 148 0.64 19.01 3.11
N PRO A 149 1.87 19.21 2.61
CA PRO A 149 2.13 20.06 1.46
C PRO A 149 1.22 19.68 0.27
N SER A 150 0.77 20.67 -0.50
CA SER A 150 -0.13 20.46 -1.65
C SER A 150 0.39 19.42 -2.64
N ILE A 151 1.70 19.37 -2.84
CA ILE A 151 2.36 18.41 -3.72
C ILE A 151 2.33 16.96 -3.19
N PHE A 152 2.29 16.79 -1.87
CA PHE A 152 2.14 15.48 -1.24
C PHE A 152 0.70 14.97 -1.41
N ILE A 153 -0.32 15.85 -1.44
CA ILE A 153 -1.72 15.45 -1.66
C ILE A 153 -1.92 14.78 -3.02
N LYS A 154 -1.26 15.30 -4.07
CA LYS A 154 -1.30 14.70 -5.41
C LYS A 154 -0.67 13.32 -5.42
N SER A 155 0.51 13.18 -4.78
CA SER A 155 1.23 11.91 -4.65
C SER A 155 0.44 10.91 -3.79
N TYR A 156 -0.18 11.36 -2.71
CA TYR A 156 -1.09 10.59 -1.86
C TYR A 156 -2.21 9.95 -2.69
N LYS A 157 -2.92 10.74 -3.51
CA LYS A 157 -3.98 10.21 -4.40
C LYS A 157 -3.43 9.21 -5.42
N LYS A 158 -2.27 9.50 -6.00
CA LYS A 158 -1.61 8.63 -6.98
C LYS A 158 -1.22 7.27 -6.38
N ILE A 159 -0.65 7.25 -5.18
CA ILE A 159 -0.28 6.02 -4.46
C ILE A 159 -1.54 5.27 -4.00
N LEU A 160 -2.55 5.98 -3.47
CA LEU A 160 -3.81 5.37 -3.06
C LEU A 160 -4.48 4.61 -4.22
N ASN A 161 -4.46 5.19 -5.42
CA ASN A 161 -5.03 4.58 -6.63
C ASN A 161 -4.40 3.22 -7.00
N ILE A 162 -3.15 2.98 -6.61
CA ILE A 162 -2.49 1.68 -6.81
C ILE A 162 -3.24 0.57 -6.07
N PHE A 163 -3.72 0.86 -4.87
CA PHE A 163 -4.48 -0.08 -4.06
C PHE A 163 -5.96 -0.15 -4.44
N GLU A 164 -6.46 0.83 -5.20
CA GLU A 164 -7.88 0.93 -5.54
C GLU A 164 -8.21 0.40 -6.93
N LEU A 165 -7.27 0.45 -7.91
CA LEU A 165 -7.47 0.06 -9.32
C LEU A 165 -8.93 0.16 -9.75
N ASN A 166 -9.45 1.38 -9.58
CA ASN A 166 -10.78 1.76 -9.98
C ASN A 166 -10.78 1.81 -11.51
N HIS A 167 -11.70 1.07 -12.13
CA HIS A 167 -12.36 1.32 -13.43
C HIS A 167 -12.37 0.17 -14.43
N LYS A 168 -11.47 -0.80 -14.37
CA LYS A 168 -11.65 -2.11 -15.01
C LYS A 168 -11.05 -3.12 -14.06
N GLY A 169 -11.84 -4.07 -13.54
CA GLY A 169 -11.23 -5.15 -12.77
C GLY A 169 -10.11 -5.77 -13.61
N VAL A 170 -9.03 -6.22 -12.98
CA VAL A 170 -7.97 -6.87 -13.74
C VAL A 170 -8.48 -8.25 -14.14
N LEU A 171 -8.16 -8.68 -15.36
CA LEU A 171 -8.48 -10.02 -15.82
C LEU A 171 -7.89 -11.00 -14.80
N SER A 172 -8.75 -11.60 -13.99
CA SER A 172 -8.35 -12.50 -12.91
C SER A 172 -8.36 -13.93 -13.36
N SER A 173 -9.25 -14.23 -14.31
CA SER A 173 -9.29 -15.50 -15.00
C SER A 173 -10.15 -15.40 -16.24
N ILE A 174 -9.90 -16.28 -17.19
CA ILE A 174 -10.77 -16.57 -18.29
C ILE A 174 -11.46 -17.90 -17.96
N THR A 175 -12.79 -17.87 -17.76
CA THR A 175 -13.59 -19.09 -17.74
C THR A 175 -14.00 -19.41 -19.15
N MET A 176 -13.67 -20.60 -19.61
CA MET A 176 -13.87 -21.02 -20.99
C MET A 176 -14.57 -22.37 -21.02
N SER A 177 -15.50 -22.54 -21.96
CA SER A 177 -16.06 -23.85 -22.26
C SER A 177 -15.44 -24.34 -23.57
N ILE A 178 -14.76 -25.46 -23.51
CA ILE A 178 -14.09 -26.10 -24.65
C ILE A 178 -14.77 -27.43 -24.98
N VAL A 179 -14.76 -27.78 -26.26
CA VAL A 179 -15.12 -29.12 -26.75
C VAL A 179 -13.83 -29.82 -27.14
N VAL A 180 -13.54 -30.93 -26.46
CA VAL A 180 -12.36 -31.77 -26.71
C VAL A 180 -12.83 -33.10 -27.28
N ILE A 181 -12.11 -33.64 -28.25
CA ILE A 181 -12.36 -34.98 -28.79
C ILE A 181 -11.53 -35.97 -27.96
N GLU A 182 -12.19 -36.68 -27.05
CA GLU A 182 -11.59 -37.78 -26.29
C GLU A 182 -12.17 -39.10 -26.80
N ASN A 183 -11.31 -40.00 -27.29
CA ASN A 183 -11.69 -41.34 -27.77
C ASN A 183 -12.81 -41.30 -28.84
N GLY A 184 -12.73 -40.34 -29.77
CA GLY A 184 -13.73 -40.17 -30.85
C GLY A 184 -15.07 -39.57 -30.42
N LYS A 185 -15.25 -39.21 -29.14
CA LYS A 185 -16.47 -38.56 -28.64
C LYS A 185 -16.19 -37.11 -28.23
N ARG A 186 -17.08 -36.20 -28.64
CA ARG A 186 -17.03 -34.80 -28.24
C ARG A 186 -17.43 -34.69 -26.76
N LYS A 187 -16.54 -34.14 -25.92
CA LYS A 187 -16.84 -33.83 -24.52
C LYS A 187 -16.74 -32.34 -24.28
N PHE A 188 -17.72 -31.81 -23.56
CA PHE A 188 -17.71 -30.43 -23.08
C PHE A 188 -16.96 -30.35 -21.75
N LYS A 189 -15.97 -29.46 -21.66
CA LYS A 189 -15.27 -29.13 -20.43
C LYS A 189 -15.34 -27.64 -20.17
N ARG A 190 -15.53 -27.26 -18.92
CA ARG A 190 -15.45 -25.88 -18.47
C ARG A 190 -14.18 -25.71 -17.65
N ILE A 191 -13.30 -24.83 -18.10
CA ILE A 191 -11.99 -24.58 -17.51
C ILE A 191 -11.88 -23.13 -17.07
N LYS A 192 -11.08 -22.87 -16.04
CA LYS A 192 -10.76 -21.53 -15.54
C LYS A 192 -9.24 -21.37 -15.64
N ILE A 193 -8.80 -20.43 -16.48
CA ILE A 193 -7.39 -20.13 -16.72
C ILE A 193 -7.08 -18.80 -16.07
N GLU A 194 -6.02 -18.72 -15.27
CA GLU A 194 -5.59 -17.48 -14.59
C GLU A 194 -4.45 -16.75 -15.35
N ASP A 195 -3.97 -17.36 -16.44
CA ASP A 195 -2.92 -16.84 -17.31
C ASP A 195 -3.49 -15.93 -18.44
N GLU A 196 -2.69 -14.97 -18.90
CA GLU A 196 -3.09 -14.06 -19.99
C GLU A 196 -3.05 -14.75 -21.36
N ASP A 197 -2.17 -15.74 -21.53
CA ASP A 197 -2.04 -16.55 -22.76
C ASP A 197 -2.81 -17.87 -22.66
N TYR A 198 -4.14 -17.78 -22.82
CA TYR A 198 -5.02 -18.94 -22.76
C TYR A 198 -4.90 -19.85 -23.99
N ASP A 199 -4.43 -19.35 -25.13
CA ASP A 199 -4.28 -20.12 -26.36
C ASP A 199 -3.16 -21.16 -26.21
N ALA A 200 -2.00 -20.73 -25.71
CA ALA A 200 -0.89 -21.64 -25.39
C ALA A 200 -1.27 -22.70 -24.35
N TYR A 201 -2.09 -22.34 -23.36
CA TYR A 201 -2.58 -23.28 -22.35
C TYR A 201 -3.50 -24.37 -22.94
N ILE A 202 -4.39 -24.01 -23.87
CA ILE A 202 -5.30 -24.98 -24.50
C ILE A 202 -4.53 -25.99 -25.35
N GLU A 203 -3.65 -25.50 -26.22
CA GLU A 203 -2.86 -26.34 -27.12
C GLU A 203 -2.05 -27.36 -26.34
N LYS A 204 -1.44 -26.94 -25.22
CA LYS A 204 -0.61 -27.77 -24.37
C LYS A 204 -1.39 -28.84 -23.60
N HIS A 205 -2.58 -28.52 -23.07
CA HIS A 205 -3.31 -29.42 -22.16
C HIS A 205 -4.43 -30.22 -22.82
N TYR A 206 -4.98 -29.74 -23.94
CA TYR A 206 -6.14 -30.33 -24.61
C TYR A 206 -5.91 -30.59 -26.11
N GLY A 207 -4.79 -30.13 -26.68
CA GLY A 207 -4.50 -30.26 -28.10
C GLY A 207 -5.50 -29.47 -28.94
N ASP A 208 -6.10 -30.15 -29.92
CA ASP A 208 -7.08 -29.57 -30.82
C ASP A 208 -8.46 -29.46 -30.13
N ALA A 209 -8.74 -28.31 -29.53
CA ALA A 209 -9.94 -28.05 -28.75
C ALA A 209 -10.72 -26.85 -29.28
N LEU A 210 -12.03 -27.01 -29.43
CA LEU A 210 -12.90 -25.95 -29.95
C LEU A 210 -13.45 -25.10 -28.79
N ILE A 211 -13.10 -23.82 -28.78
CA ILE A 211 -13.61 -22.84 -27.81
C ILE A 211 -15.05 -22.49 -28.18
N THR A 212 -15.99 -22.82 -27.30
CA THR A 212 -17.43 -22.56 -27.51
C THR A 212 -17.93 -21.31 -26.79
N SER A 213 -17.30 -20.96 -25.67
CA SER A 213 -17.61 -19.73 -24.95
C SER A 213 -16.42 -19.26 -24.14
N LEU A 214 -16.22 -17.95 -24.10
CA LEU A 214 -15.16 -17.30 -23.35
C LEU A 214 -15.78 -16.21 -22.46
N LYS A 215 -15.57 -16.33 -21.15
CA LYS A 215 -15.97 -15.33 -20.16
C LYS A 215 -14.73 -14.82 -19.43
N LYS A 216 -14.40 -13.56 -19.68
CA LYS A 216 -13.37 -12.83 -18.91
C LYS A 216 -13.95 -12.48 -17.54
N ASN A 217 -13.39 -13.04 -16.48
CA ASN A 217 -13.71 -12.65 -15.13
C ASN A 217 -12.72 -11.56 -14.70
N TYR A 218 -13.27 -10.47 -14.21
CA TYR A 218 -12.50 -9.34 -13.72
C TYR A 218 -12.61 -9.32 -12.20
N SER A 219 -11.49 -9.43 -11.49
CA SER A 219 -11.49 -9.20 -10.04
C SER A 219 -11.21 -7.73 -9.76
N LYS A 220 -11.79 -7.21 -8.67
CA LYS A 220 -11.28 -5.97 -8.10
C LYS A 220 -9.86 -6.27 -7.65
N ASN A 221 -8.87 -5.72 -8.34
CA ASN A 221 -7.46 -5.93 -8.03
C ASN A 221 -7.10 -5.14 -6.76
N LYS A 222 -7.54 -5.66 -5.61
CA LYS A 222 -7.32 -5.09 -4.29
C LYS A 222 -6.30 -5.94 -3.56
N LEU A 223 -5.06 -5.45 -3.47
CA LEU A 223 -4.04 -6.05 -2.62
C LEU A 223 -4.40 -5.94 -1.14
N ILE A 224 -5.02 -4.80 -0.77
CA ILE A 224 -5.55 -4.51 0.57
C ILE A 224 -7.06 -4.31 0.41
N THR A 225 -7.85 -4.96 1.26
CA THR A 225 -9.32 -4.93 1.12
C THR A 225 -9.93 -3.70 1.79
N ASP A 226 -9.43 -3.34 2.97
CA ASP A 226 -9.92 -2.24 3.81
C ASP A 226 -9.44 -0.86 3.32
N SER A 227 -10.37 0.08 3.14
CA SER A 227 -10.06 1.45 2.72
C SER A 227 -9.32 2.26 3.78
N TYR A 228 -9.63 2.07 5.07
CA TYR A 228 -8.98 2.79 6.16
C TYR A 228 -7.50 2.40 6.21
N VAL A 229 -7.18 1.12 6.02
CA VAL A 229 -5.79 0.63 5.99
C VAL A 229 -5.01 1.25 4.84
N LYS A 230 -5.57 1.28 3.62
CA LYS A 230 -4.91 1.91 2.47
C LYS A 230 -4.54 3.36 2.76
N LYS A 231 -5.51 4.12 3.29
CA LYS A 231 -5.33 5.55 3.58
C LYS A 231 -4.26 5.76 4.66
N THR A 232 -4.26 4.96 5.71
CA THR A 232 -3.25 5.01 6.78
C THR A 232 -1.86 4.65 6.26
N ILE A 233 -1.71 3.58 5.48
CA ILE A 233 -0.42 3.18 4.88
C ILE A 233 0.15 4.31 4.04
N VAL A 234 -0.63 4.82 3.08
CA VAL A 234 -0.12 5.84 2.14
C VAL A 234 0.33 7.08 2.89
N LEU A 235 -0.47 7.55 3.86
CA LEU A 235 -0.13 8.69 4.70
C LEU A 235 1.14 8.43 5.52
N ALA A 236 1.24 7.28 6.17
CA ALA A 236 2.34 6.96 7.05
C ALA A 236 3.67 6.88 6.29
N TYR A 237 3.70 6.26 5.09
CA TYR A 237 4.90 6.22 4.26
C TYR A 237 5.31 7.62 3.76
N LEU A 238 4.36 8.46 3.34
CA LEU A 238 4.68 9.83 2.94
C LEU A 238 5.30 10.64 4.08
N LEU A 239 4.75 10.53 5.29
CA LEU A 239 5.26 11.24 6.46
C LEU A 239 6.60 10.68 6.94
N THR A 240 6.75 9.35 6.98
CA THR A 240 7.97 8.68 7.46
C THR A 240 9.20 9.05 6.62
N TYR A 241 8.99 9.21 5.32
CA TYR A 241 10.06 9.47 4.34
C TYR A 241 10.07 10.91 3.82
N ALA A 242 9.42 11.85 4.51
CA ALA A 242 9.39 13.26 4.11
C ALA A 242 10.82 13.84 3.98
N ASP A 243 11.71 13.56 4.93
CA ASP A 243 13.09 14.03 4.90
C ASP A 243 13.89 13.47 3.70
N ASP A 244 13.66 12.20 3.35
CA ASP A 244 14.32 11.55 2.21
C ASP A 244 13.81 12.12 0.88
N ILE A 245 12.51 12.40 0.80
CA ILE A 245 11.88 13.08 -0.33
C ILE A 245 12.50 14.47 -0.50
N GLU A 246 12.59 15.26 0.55
CA GLU A 246 13.15 16.62 0.50
C GLU A 246 14.63 16.60 0.09
N LYS A 247 15.44 15.70 0.66
CA LYS A 247 16.86 15.56 0.29
C LYS A 247 17.03 15.20 -1.19
N GLU A 248 16.24 14.26 -1.71
CA GLU A 248 16.35 13.84 -3.11
C GLU A 248 15.83 14.91 -4.07
N ILE A 249 14.77 15.65 -3.71
CA ILE A 249 14.31 16.83 -4.46
C ILE A 249 15.42 17.87 -4.55
N ASN A 250 15.99 18.27 -3.41
CA ASN A 250 17.06 19.27 -3.37
C ASN A 250 18.27 18.84 -4.22
N LYS A 251 18.63 17.57 -4.16
CA LYS A 251 19.70 16.99 -4.98
C LYS A 251 19.38 17.05 -6.48
N ARG A 252 18.17 16.66 -6.91
CA ARG A 252 17.78 16.71 -8.34
C ARG A 252 17.66 18.14 -8.85
N LEU A 253 17.14 19.06 -8.04
CA LEU A 253 17.08 20.49 -8.36
C LEU A 253 18.49 21.07 -8.54
N ASN A 254 19.42 20.79 -7.63
CA ASN A 254 20.81 21.26 -7.73
C ASN A 254 21.54 20.75 -8.97
N ASN A 255 21.21 19.54 -9.42
CA ASN A 255 21.81 18.94 -10.62
C ASN A 255 21.18 19.44 -11.93
N THR A 256 19.91 19.85 -11.90
CA THR A 256 19.13 20.16 -13.12
C THR A 256 19.03 21.66 -13.37
N LEU A 257 18.88 22.46 -12.31
CA LEU A 257 18.68 23.91 -12.38
C LEU A 257 19.94 24.65 -11.96
N SER A 258 20.24 25.72 -12.69
CA SER A 258 21.30 26.65 -12.30
C SER A 258 20.95 27.34 -10.97
N LYS A 259 21.97 27.89 -10.29
CA LYS A 259 21.74 28.69 -9.07
C LYS A 259 20.81 29.87 -9.35
N HIS A 260 20.97 30.53 -10.49
CA HIS A 260 20.13 31.65 -10.91
C HIS A 260 18.65 31.26 -11.00
N GLN A 261 18.35 30.16 -11.70
CA GLN A 261 16.97 29.67 -11.85
C GLN A 261 16.34 29.28 -10.52
N ARG A 262 17.10 28.67 -9.60
CA ARG A 262 16.63 28.36 -8.24
C ARG A 262 16.34 29.63 -7.44
N ASP A 263 17.22 30.62 -7.50
CA ASP A 263 17.01 31.91 -6.83
C ASP A 263 15.78 32.65 -7.39
N MET A 264 15.49 32.51 -8.70
CA MET A 264 14.28 33.05 -9.31
C MET A 264 13.00 32.38 -8.81
N ILE A 265 13.01 31.04 -8.68
CA ILE A 265 11.88 30.29 -8.13
C ILE A 265 11.61 30.72 -6.68
N VAL A 266 12.65 30.79 -5.84
CA VAL A 266 12.51 31.19 -4.44
C VAL A 266 11.88 32.58 -4.34
N LYS A 267 12.40 33.56 -5.10
CA LYS A 267 11.84 34.91 -5.15
C LYS A 267 10.39 34.92 -5.63
N TYR A 268 10.07 34.14 -6.66
CA TYR A 268 8.70 34.02 -7.17
C TYR A 268 7.76 33.49 -6.09
N LEU A 269 8.14 32.41 -5.40
CA LEU A 269 7.33 31.80 -4.34
C LEU A 269 7.14 32.74 -3.15
N GLU A 270 8.21 33.41 -2.69
CA GLU A 270 8.16 34.41 -1.62
C GLU A 270 7.17 35.53 -1.94
N ILE A 271 7.27 36.11 -3.14
CA ILE A 271 6.35 37.16 -3.59
C ILE A 271 4.92 36.61 -3.62
N THR A 272 4.67 35.47 -4.27
CA THR A 272 3.30 34.92 -4.36
C THR A 272 2.68 34.59 -3.01
N SER A 273 3.47 34.14 -2.03
CA SER A 273 2.97 33.78 -0.69
C SER A 273 2.40 34.98 0.08
N ASN A 274 2.88 36.20 -0.19
CA ASN A 274 2.36 37.43 0.42
C ASN A 274 0.97 37.81 -0.11
N TYR A 275 0.55 37.22 -1.22
CA TYR A 275 -0.72 37.51 -1.90
C TYR A 275 -1.69 36.32 -1.90
N ASP A 276 -1.36 35.23 -1.19
CA ASP A 276 -2.25 34.07 -1.06
C ASP A 276 -3.61 34.51 -0.49
N CYS A 277 -4.66 34.25 -1.26
CA CYS A 277 -6.03 34.58 -0.90
C CYS A 277 -6.70 33.34 -0.32
N GLU A 278 -7.30 33.46 0.86
CA GLU A 278 -8.12 32.39 1.44
C GLU A 278 -9.21 31.96 0.46
N TYR A 279 -9.27 30.66 0.18
CA TYR A 279 -10.31 30.04 -0.64
C TYR A 279 -11.67 30.22 0.05
N ILE A 280 -12.63 30.86 -0.63
CA ILE A 280 -13.98 31.03 -0.12
C ILE A 280 -14.74 29.72 -0.36
N ASP A 281 -15.06 29.00 0.72
CA ASP A 281 -16.09 27.97 0.71
C ASP A 281 -17.43 28.62 1.08
N GLY A 282 -18.47 28.33 0.30
CA GLY A 282 -19.79 28.96 0.40
C GLY A 282 -20.13 29.80 -0.83
N GLY A 283 -20.99 29.26 -1.70
CA GLY A 283 -21.35 29.81 -3.02
C GLY A 283 -22.10 31.15 -3.04
N VAL A 284 -21.68 32.13 -2.25
CA VAL A 284 -22.13 33.53 -2.29
C VAL A 284 -21.03 34.35 -2.95
N ILE A 285 -21.34 34.96 -4.10
CA ILE A 285 -20.41 35.84 -4.81
C ILE A 285 -20.45 37.22 -4.14
N ASP A 286 -19.40 37.56 -3.39
CA ASP A 286 -19.20 38.91 -2.84
C ASP A 286 -18.38 39.76 -3.84
N PHE A 287 -19.06 40.71 -4.50
CA PHE A 287 -18.43 41.60 -5.49
C PHE A 287 -17.30 42.46 -4.91
N ARG A 288 -17.36 42.87 -3.64
CA ARG A 288 -16.29 43.67 -3.02
C ARG A 288 -15.01 42.86 -2.87
N ARG A 289 -15.17 41.60 -2.46
CA ARG A 289 -14.07 40.66 -2.29
C ARG A 289 -13.47 40.23 -3.63
N MET A 290 -14.27 40.21 -4.70
CA MET A 290 -13.78 40.03 -6.08
C MET A 290 -12.90 41.19 -6.56
N ASP A 291 -13.27 42.43 -6.24
CA ASP A 291 -12.45 43.61 -6.57
C ASP A 291 -11.17 43.64 -5.73
N GLU A 292 -11.22 43.24 -4.45
CA GLU A 292 -10.03 43.05 -3.60
C GLU A 292 -9.08 42.00 -4.18
N ILE A 293 -9.60 40.85 -4.65
CA ILE A 293 -8.79 39.80 -5.31
C ILE A 293 -8.16 40.34 -6.60
N ARG A 294 -8.89 41.16 -7.37
CA ARG A 294 -8.36 41.79 -8.60
C ARG A 294 -7.25 42.79 -8.31
N LEU A 295 -7.43 43.65 -7.31
CA LEU A 295 -6.42 44.61 -6.86
C LEU A 295 -5.15 43.89 -6.40
N LYS A 296 -5.28 42.88 -5.51
CA LYS A 296 -4.15 42.06 -5.07
C LYS A 296 -3.43 41.38 -6.24
N LYS A 297 -4.17 40.91 -7.24
CA LYS A 297 -3.58 40.30 -8.44
C LYS A 297 -2.83 41.31 -9.31
N GLN A 298 -3.30 42.55 -9.40
CA GLN A 298 -2.58 43.63 -10.09
C GLN A 298 -1.31 44.01 -9.34
N GLU A 299 -1.39 44.21 -8.03
CA GLU A 299 -0.23 44.50 -7.17
C GLU A 299 0.83 43.39 -7.27
N LEU A 300 0.41 42.12 -7.22
CA LEU A 300 1.29 40.97 -7.42
C LEU A 300 2.01 41.02 -8.77
N ASN A 301 1.28 41.29 -9.86
CA ASN A 301 1.87 41.36 -11.19
C ASN A 301 2.88 42.51 -11.30
N GLU A 302 2.57 43.69 -10.74
CA GLU A 302 3.49 44.84 -10.73
C GLU A 302 4.76 44.52 -9.94
N GLU A 303 4.66 43.82 -8.82
CA GLU A 303 5.83 43.41 -8.02
C GLU A 303 6.68 42.38 -8.76
N LEU A 304 6.06 41.39 -9.39
CA LEU A 304 6.75 40.40 -10.21
C LEU A 304 7.43 41.02 -11.44
N GLU A 305 6.84 42.05 -12.06
CA GLU A 305 7.45 42.82 -13.15
C GLU A 305 8.66 43.63 -12.65
N LYS A 306 8.56 44.30 -11.49
CA LYS A 306 9.69 45.02 -10.87
C LYS A 306 10.87 44.08 -10.56
N CYS A 307 10.59 42.83 -10.19
CA CYS A 307 11.61 41.83 -9.93
C CYS A 307 12.14 41.14 -11.19
N GLY A 308 11.65 41.49 -12.38
CA GLY A 308 12.06 40.90 -13.66
C GLY A 308 11.59 39.47 -13.87
N LEU A 309 10.60 39.01 -13.10
CA LEU A 309 10.01 37.66 -13.20
C LEU A 309 8.82 37.63 -14.16
N PHE A 310 8.26 38.80 -14.47
CA PHE A 310 7.18 38.98 -15.43
C PHE A 310 7.59 39.92 -16.57
N LYS A 311 7.00 39.67 -17.74
CA LYS A 311 7.08 40.55 -18.92
C LYS A 311 5.74 40.51 -19.66
N ASP A 312 5.21 41.68 -20.01
CA ASP A 312 3.94 41.83 -20.72
C ASP A 312 2.76 41.09 -20.02
N GLY A 313 2.72 41.16 -18.68
CA GLY A 313 1.70 40.48 -17.87
C GLY A 313 1.79 38.95 -17.82
N LYS A 314 2.92 38.36 -18.23
CA LYS A 314 3.18 36.91 -18.19
C LYS A 314 4.50 36.58 -17.50
N ILE A 315 4.56 35.38 -16.91
CA ILE A 315 5.80 34.80 -16.39
C ILE A 315 6.82 34.69 -17.54
N ILE A 316 8.06 35.08 -17.30
CA ILE A 316 9.13 34.95 -18.29
C ILE A 316 9.44 33.48 -18.59
N ASP A 317 9.79 33.17 -19.85
CA ASP A 317 9.96 31.78 -20.32
C ASP A 317 10.99 30.98 -19.50
N GLU A 318 12.05 31.63 -19.02
CA GLU A 318 13.06 31.01 -18.16
C GLU A 318 12.48 30.56 -16.82
N LEU A 319 11.72 31.44 -16.14
CA LEU A 319 11.04 31.11 -14.89
C LEU A 319 9.98 30.04 -15.10
N GLN A 320 9.19 30.14 -16.17
CA GLN A 320 8.17 29.14 -16.50
C GLN A 320 8.79 27.75 -16.73
N THR A 321 9.94 27.70 -17.41
CA THR A 321 10.69 26.46 -17.63
C THR A 321 11.22 25.91 -16.32
N ALA A 322 11.82 26.77 -15.47
CA ALA A 322 12.35 26.37 -14.17
C ALA A 322 11.25 25.82 -13.23
N LEU A 323 10.10 26.50 -13.14
CA LEU A 323 8.93 26.05 -12.37
C LEU A 323 8.38 24.70 -12.88
N ASN A 324 8.38 24.48 -14.20
CA ASN A 324 7.93 23.21 -14.78
C ASN A 324 8.90 22.07 -14.44
N ILE A 325 10.21 22.31 -14.54
CA ILE A 325 11.24 21.34 -14.16
C ILE A 325 11.12 21.00 -12.66
N GLU A 326 11.00 22.02 -11.82
CA GLU A 326 10.82 21.86 -10.38
C GLU A 326 9.60 20.99 -10.09
N LYS A 327 8.43 21.37 -10.61
CA LYS A 327 7.19 20.63 -10.42
C LYS A 327 7.29 19.17 -10.86
N ASN A 328 7.94 18.89 -11.99
CA ASN A 328 8.15 17.52 -12.47
C ASN A 328 9.04 16.73 -11.50
N ILE A 329 10.13 17.32 -11.01
CA ILE A 329 11.02 16.69 -10.02
C ILE A 329 10.23 16.37 -8.74
N TYR A 330 9.45 17.32 -8.22
CA TYR A 330 8.61 17.07 -7.05
C TYR A 330 7.60 15.94 -7.30
N ASP A 331 6.86 15.98 -8.41
CA ASP A 331 5.86 14.97 -8.77
C ASP A 331 6.45 13.55 -8.89
N GLU A 332 7.68 13.45 -9.40
CA GLU A 332 8.41 12.17 -9.51
C GLU A 332 8.91 11.68 -8.16
N VAL A 333 9.66 12.51 -7.42
CA VAL A 333 10.33 12.09 -6.17
C VAL A 333 9.32 11.80 -5.07
N CYS A 334 8.27 12.63 -4.92
CA CYS A 334 7.20 12.41 -3.94
C CYS A 334 6.41 11.12 -4.19
N TYR A 335 6.47 10.56 -5.41
CA TYR A 335 5.89 9.26 -5.74
C TYR A 335 6.91 8.13 -5.60
N GLU A 336 8.09 8.28 -6.18
CA GLU A 336 9.13 7.24 -6.28
C GLU A 336 9.61 6.78 -4.90
N ILE A 337 9.91 7.73 -4.00
CA ILE A 337 10.51 7.41 -2.70
C ILE A 337 9.55 6.60 -1.81
N PRO A 338 8.30 7.05 -1.54
CA PRO A 338 7.36 6.24 -0.75
C PRO A 338 7.09 4.87 -1.38
N ILE A 339 6.95 4.80 -2.70
CA ILE A 339 6.68 3.54 -3.41
C ILE A 339 7.85 2.58 -3.28
N LYS A 340 9.08 3.06 -3.39
CA LYS A 340 10.28 2.23 -3.23
C LYS A 340 10.31 1.57 -1.85
N TYR A 341 10.13 2.35 -0.79
CA TYR A 341 10.14 1.81 0.58
C TYR A 341 8.95 0.88 0.84
N LEU A 342 7.75 1.26 0.42
CA LEU A 342 6.55 0.44 0.54
C LEU A 342 6.69 -0.88 -0.21
N SER A 343 7.23 -0.85 -1.43
CA SER A 343 7.51 -2.05 -2.23
C SER A 343 8.49 -2.97 -1.51
N ASN A 344 9.51 -2.39 -0.88
CA ASN A 344 10.54 -3.14 -0.15
C ASN A 344 10.00 -3.83 1.08
N ASP A 345 9.19 -3.12 1.86
CA ASP A 345 8.65 -3.66 3.08
C ASP A 345 7.58 -4.73 2.78
N LEU A 346 6.77 -4.52 1.74
CA LEU A 346 5.84 -5.55 1.24
C LEU A 346 6.57 -6.77 0.67
N PHE A 347 7.63 -6.55 -0.10
CA PHE A 347 8.44 -7.65 -0.63
C PHE A 347 9.03 -8.48 0.51
N LYS A 348 9.65 -7.83 1.50
CA LYS A 348 10.20 -8.50 2.70
C LYS A 348 9.11 -9.21 3.50
N TYR A 349 7.97 -8.57 3.72
CA TYR A 349 6.82 -9.17 4.40
C TYR A 349 6.40 -10.47 3.72
N TYR A 350 6.23 -10.45 2.39
CA TYR A 350 5.88 -11.66 1.65
C TYR A 350 7.03 -12.65 1.53
N LEU A 351 8.28 -12.21 1.54
CA LEU A 351 9.45 -13.06 1.39
C LEU A 351 9.76 -13.85 2.67
N TYR A 352 9.70 -13.21 3.83
CA TYR A 352 10.05 -13.82 5.10
C TYR A 352 8.91 -14.66 5.69
N ASN A 353 7.66 -14.21 5.55
CA ASN A 353 6.53 -14.85 6.19
C ASN A 353 5.91 -15.96 5.34
N THR A 354 5.55 -17.06 5.98
CA THR A 354 4.70 -18.14 5.46
C THR A 354 3.24 -17.68 5.35
N PRO A 355 2.35 -18.42 4.65
CA PRO A 355 0.92 -18.09 4.60
C PRO A 355 0.28 -17.99 5.99
N ASP A 356 0.65 -18.89 6.90
CA ASP A 356 0.11 -18.93 8.27
C ASP A 356 0.57 -17.73 9.09
N GLU A 357 1.85 -17.34 8.99
CA GLU A 357 2.38 -16.14 9.65
C GLU A 357 1.72 -14.87 9.10
N ARG A 358 1.54 -14.79 7.77
CA ARG A 358 0.81 -13.68 7.14
C ARG A 358 -0.63 -13.57 7.63
N SER A 359 -1.30 -14.68 7.92
CA SER A 359 -2.68 -14.68 8.43
C SER A 359 -2.82 -14.11 9.85
N ARG A 360 -1.73 -14.09 10.62
CA ARG A 360 -1.68 -13.60 12.01
C ARG A 360 -0.98 -12.25 12.13
N SER A 361 -0.21 -11.86 11.11
CA SER A 361 0.56 -10.61 11.12
C SER A 361 -0.33 -9.41 10.89
N ASN A 362 -0.13 -8.38 11.71
CA ASN A 362 -0.80 -7.09 11.59
C ASN A 362 0.09 -6.03 10.91
N MET A 363 1.22 -6.40 10.29
CA MET A 363 2.12 -5.44 9.64
C MET A 363 1.41 -4.66 8.52
N PHE A 364 0.63 -5.39 7.72
CA PHE A 364 -0.28 -4.83 6.71
C PHE A 364 -1.68 -5.43 6.92
N PRO A 365 -2.52 -4.83 7.79
CA PRO A 365 -3.85 -5.38 8.08
C PRO A 365 -4.69 -5.54 6.82
N SER A 366 -5.48 -6.60 6.74
CA SER A 366 -6.39 -6.83 5.60
C SER A 366 -5.69 -6.95 4.24
N ILE A 367 -4.39 -7.23 4.22
CA ILE A 367 -3.64 -7.58 3.01
C ILE A 367 -3.99 -9.01 2.57
N LEU A 368 -3.98 -9.26 1.26
CA LEU A 368 -4.15 -10.61 0.74
C LEU A 368 -2.98 -11.51 1.18
N LEU A 369 -3.30 -12.72 1.64
CA LEU A 369 -2.31 -13.71 2.03
C LEU A 369 -1.42 -14.09 0.84
N THR A 370 -2.03 -14.38 -0.31
CA THR A 370 -1.34 -14.73 -1.55
C THR A 370 -1.85 -13.86 -2.69
N PRO A 371 -1.18 -12.73 -2.98
CA PRO A 371 -1.59 -11.87 -4.07
C PRO A 371 -1.25 -12.46 -5.44
N ALA A 372 -2.09 -12.18 -6.43
CA ALA A 372 -1.78 -12.48 -7.83
C ALA A 372 -0.71 -11.52 -8.38
N MET A 373 -0.01 -11.94 -9.44
CA MET A 373 1.08 -11.14 -10.02
C MET A 373 0.62 -9.80 -10.58
N SER A 374 -0.62 -9.73 -11.08
CA SER A 374 -1.22 -8.48 -11.54
C SER A 374 -1.39 -7.44 -10.42
N GLN A 375 -1.44 -7.87 -9.16
CA GLN A 375 -1.61 -7.02 -7.99
C GLN A 375 -0.28 -6.42 -7.49
N LEU A 376 0.84 -6.93 -7.99
CA LEU A 376 2.20 -6.55 -7.59
C LEU A 376 2.96 -5.80 -8.70
N THR A 377 2.28 -5.41 -9.78
CA THR A 377 2.89 -4.77 -10.97
C THR A 377 3.55 -3.43 -10.70
N TRP A 378 3.10 -2.73 -9.66
CA TRP A 378 3.62 -1.45 -9.23
C TRP A 378 4.84 -1.57 -8.31
N ALA A 379 5.13 -2.76 -7.79
CA ALA A 379 6.21 -2.97 -6.85
C ALA A 379 7.55 -2.76 -7.56
N ASN A 380 8.25 -1.68 -7.21
CA ASN A 380 9.55 -1.35 -7.77
C ASN A 380 10.54 -1.08 -6.64
N MET A 381 11.63 -1.84 -6.66
CA MET A 381 12.66 -1.82 -5.61
C MET A 381 13.87 -0.97 -6.00
N GLY A 382 14.03 -0.64 -7.30
CA GLY A 382 15.25 -0.04 -7.84
C GLY A 382 16.52 -0.89 -7.71
N ASP A 383 16.39 -2.14 -7.24
CA ASP A 383 17.48 -3.07 -6.99
C ASP A 383 17.64 -4.09 -8.14
N ASN A 384 18.82 -4.74 -8.24
CA ASN A 384 19.08 -5.87 -9.15
C ASN A 384 18.26 -7.15 -8.83
N ILE A 385 17.21 -7.04 -8.02
CA ILE A 385 16.37 -8.14 -7.58
C ILE A 385 15.02 -7.95 -8.21
N ASN A 386 14.51 -9.01 -8.85
CA ASN A 386 13.21 -9.00 -9.49
C ASN A 386 12.16 -9.51 -8.49
N PRO A 387 11.46 -8.62 -7.75
CA PRO A 387 10.55 -9.04 -6.70
C PRO A 387 9.39 -9.88 -7.24
N LYS A 388 8.94 -9.59 -8.46
CA LYS A 388 7.80 -10.28 -9.10
C LYS A 388 8.13 -11.76 -9.32
N SER A 389 9.26 -12.04 -9.97
CA SER A 389 9.67 -13.42 -10.25
C SER A 389 9.98 -14.21 -8.98
N VAL A 390 10.57 -13.56 -7.97
CA VAL A 390 10.85 -14.20 -6.67
C VAL A 390 9.57 -14.54 -5.92
N LEU A 391 8.60 -13.61 -5.84
CA LEU A 391 7.34 -13.87 -5.15
C LEU A 391 6.46 -14.87 -5.89
N ASP A 392 6.42 -14.83 -7.23
CA ASP A 392 5.71 -15.83 -8.03
C ASP A 392 6.22 -17.25 -7.75
N LEU A 393 7.55 -17.41 -7.76
CA LEU A 393 8.17 -18.70 -7.43
C LEU A 393 7.91 -19.08 -5.97
N LYS A 394 7.99 -18.14 -5.03
CA LYS A 394 7.69 -18.41 -3.62
C LYS A 394 6.26 -18.93 -3.44
N PHE A 395 5.27 -18.27 -4.03
CA PHE A 395 3.86 -18.66 -3.89
C PHE A 395 3.55 -20.00 -4.54
N LEU A 396 4.23 -20.31 -5.65
CA LEU A 396 4.19 -21.65 -6.23
C LEU A 396 4.72 -22.69 -5.24
N LEU A 397 5.90 -22.47 -4.67
CA LEU A 397 6.50 -23.41 -3.71
C LEU A 397 5.61 -23.58 -2.47
N GLU A 398 5.00 -22.50 -1.97
CA GLU A 398 4.06 -22.57 -0.85
C GLU A 398 2.81 -23.41 -1.13
N ARG A 399 2.38 -23.48 -2.40
CA ARG A 399 1.26 -24.32 -2.83
C ARG A 399 1.66 -25.78 -2.98
N GLU A 400 2.85 -26.04 -3.52
CA GLU A 400 3.27 -27.41 -3.90
C GLU A 400 3.94 -28.16 -2.74
N LEU A 401 4.80 -27.52 -1.95
CA LEU A 401 5.60 -28.18 -0.90
C LEU A 401 4.78 -28.88 0.21
N PRO A 402 3.61 -28.38 0.63
CA PRO A 402 2.78 -29.07 1.62
C PRO A 402 2.36 -30.47 1.17
N ASN A 403 2.19 -30.71 -0.15
CA ASN A 403 1.85 -32.02 -0.70
C ASN A 403 2.94 -33.08 -0.43
N TYR A 404 4.18 -32.62 -0.20
CA TYR A 404 5.35 -33.45 0.08
C TYR A 404 5.79 -33.41 1.54
N LYS A 405 5.01 -32.77 2.43
CA LYS A 405 5.32 -32.57 3.86
C LYS A 405 6.65 -31.83 4.10
N ILE A 406 7.06 -30.97 3.16
CA ILE A 406 8.24 -30.12 3.29
C ILE A 406 7.85 -28.83 4.00
N SER A 407 8.68 -28.37 4.95
CA SER A 407 8.44 -27.13 5.69
C SER A 407 8.49 -25.90 4.78
N LEU A 408 7.60 -24.95 5.02
CA LEU A 408 7.56 -23.67 4.31
C LEU A 408 8.55 -22.63 4.85
N LYS A 409 9.19 -22.93 5.98
CA LYS A 409 10.19 -22.03 6.57
C LYS A 409 11.33 -21.81 5.58
N ASN A 410 11.76 -20.56 5.40
CA ASN A 410 12.86 -20.16 4.51
C ASN A 410 12.64 -20.39 3.00
N VAL A 411 11.42 -20.71 2.54
CA VAL A 411 11.12 -20.86 1.10
C VAL A 411 11.41 -19.59 0.30
N GLY A 412 11.31 -18.40 0.92
CA GLY A 412 11.74 -17.15 0.29
C GLY A 412 13.22 -17.15 -0.11
N GLY A 413 14.11 -17.74 0.69
CA GLY A 413 15.53 -17.88 0.37
C GLY A 413 15.77 -18.87 -0.77
N VAL A 414 14.95 -19.93 -0.89
CA VAL A 414 14.98 -20.85 -2.04
C VAL A 414 14.60 -20.09 -3.32
N ALA A 415 13.52 -19.31 -3.27
CA ALA A 415 13.07 -18.52 -4.42
C ALA A 415 14.14 -17.50 -4.87
N LEU A 416 14.77 -16.80 -3.92
CA LEU A 416 15.88 -15.88 -4.20
C LEU A 416 17.05 -16.57 -4.91
N TYR A 417 17.48 -17.73 -4.41
CA TYR A 417 18.58 -18.48 -4.99
C TYR A 417 18.30 -18.95 -6.42
N LEU A 418 17.08 -19.42 -6.67
CA LEU A 418 16.69 -19.96 -7.97
C LEU A 418 16.57 -18.87 -9.04
N ILE A 419 15.97 -17.74 -8.71
CA ILE A 419 15.83 -16.59 -9.62
C ILE A 419 17.16 -15.85 -9.80
N HIS A 420 17.90 -15.66 -8.72
CA HIS A 420 19.16 -14.93 -8.69
C HIS A 420 20.30 -15.89 -8.30
N ASP A 421 20.94 -15.67 -7.16
CA ASP A 421 22.12 -16.40 -6.70
C ASP A 421 22.28 -16.35 -5.18
N TRP A 422 23.42 -16.82 -4.67
CA TRP A 422 23.74 -16.80 -3.25
C TRP A 422 23.99 -15.39 -2.69
N ASP A 423 24.37 -14.42 -3.53
CA ASP A 423 24.57 -13.05 -3.08
C ASP A 423 23.23 -12.40 -2.72
N ALA A 424 22.18 -12.68 -3.52
CA ALA A 424 20.81 -12.29 -3.20
C ALA A 424 20.32 -12.95 -1.90
N VAL A 425 20.56 -14.24 -1.70
CA VAL A 425 20.18 -14.97 -0.46
C VAL A 425 20.85 -14.34 0.76
N LYS A 426 22.15 -14.06 0.66
CA LYS A 426 22.95 -13.45 1.73
C LYS A 426 22.48 -12.02 2.03
N LYS A 427 22.13 -11.23 1.01
CA LYS A 427 21.59 -9.87 1.17
C LYS A 427 20.33 -9.83 2.03
N TYR A 428 19.48 -10.86 1.94
CA TYR A 428 18.26 -10.99 2.76
C TYR A 428 18.45 -11.84 4.03
N GLY A 429 19.69 -12.10 4.45
CA GLY A 429 19.97 -12.69 5.76
C GLY A 429 19.61 -14.18 5.91
N TYR A 430 19.30 -14.88 4.82
CA TYR A 430 19.03 -16.32 4.89
C TYR A 430 20.31 -17.14 5.07
N ASN A 431 20.24 -18.17 5.90
CA ASN A 431 21.34 -19.10 6.10
C ASN A 431 21.44 -20.10 4.94
N LYS A 432 22.58 -20.12 4.27
CA LYS A 432 22.87 -21.04 3.16
C LYS A 432 22.58 -22.51 3.49
N LYS A 433 22.91 -22.98 4.69
CA LYS A 433 22.72 -24.40 5.08
C LYS A 433 21.24 -24.78 5.10
N ASP A 434 20.38 -23.88 5.58
CA ASP A 434 18.94 -24.12 5.67
C ASP A 434 18.31 -24.20 4.27
N ILE A 435 18.72 -23.30 3.38
CA ILE A 435 18.28 -23.28 1.97
C ILE A 435 18.74 -24.54 1.24
N GLU A 436 20.01 -24.95 1.42
CA GLU A 436 20.52 -26.19 0.82
C GLU A 436 19.80 -27.45 1.32
N SER A 437 19.30 -27.45 2.56
CA SER A 437 18.48 -28.56 3.06
C SER A 437 17.19 -28.70 2.27
N ILE A 438 16.46 -27.59 2.10
CA ILE A 438 15.19 -27.57 1.36
C ILE A 438 15.43 -27.95 -0.11
N LEU A 439 16.51 -27.45 -0.74
CA LEU A 439 16.87 -27.81 -2.11
C LEU A 439 17.12 -29.31 -2.29
N LYS A 440 17.72 -29.99 -1.28
CA LYS A 440 17.92 -31.45 -1.32
C LYS A 440 16.60 -32.22 -1.24
N ASP A 441 15.62 -31.69 -0.51
CA ASP A 441 14.29 -32.30 -0.39
C ASP A 441 13.44 -32.07 -1.65
N ILE A 442 13.64 -30.93 -2.33
CA ILE A 442 12.98 -30.60 -3.61
C ILE A 442 13.58 -31.38 -4.80
N ALA A 443 14.90 -31.52 -4.87
CA ALA A 443 15.61 -32.11 -6.00
C ALA A 443 15.14 -33.52 -6.47
N PRO A 444 14.62 -34.43 -5.62
CA PRO A 444 14.08 -35.71 -6.07
C PRO A 444 12.64 -35.64 -6.62
N LEU A 445 11.93 -34.51 -6.54
CA LEU A 445 10.52 -34.40 -6.89
C LEU A 445 10.32 -34.11 -8.40
N SER A 446 10.09 -35.13 -9.21
CA SER A 446 9.94 -35.00 -10.69
C SER A 446 8.83 -34.06 -11.11
N ASP A 447 7.69 -34.09 -10.41
CA ASP A 447 6.49 -33.35 -10.80
C ASP A 447 6.69 -31.86 -10.54
N LEU A 448 7.28 -31.50 -9.39
CA LEU A 448 7.66 -30.13 -9.07
C LEU A 448 8.74 -29.61 -10.01
N MET A 449 9.76 -30.42 -10.35
CA MET A 449 10.81 -30.03 -11.30
C MET A 449 10.25 -29.73 -12.69
N SER A 450 9.21 -30.46 -13.11
CA SER A 450 8.51 -30.20 -14.38
C SER A 450 7.80 -28.84 -14.33
N ASN A 451 7.03 -28.57 -13.27
CA ASN A 451 6.35 -27.28 -13.08
C ASN A 451 7.33 -26.09 -13.03
N LEU A 452 8.50 -26.27 -12.40
CA LEU A 452 9.53 -25.23 -12.35
C LEU A 452 10.15 -24.95 -13.72
N LYS A 453 10.38 -25.99 -14.52
CA LYS A 453 10.88 -25.85 -15.90
C LYS A 453 9.90 -25.09 -16.78
N GLU A 454 8.59 -25.32 -16.61
CA GLU A 454 7.54 -24.59 -17.33
C GLU A 454 7.52 -23.09 -17.03
N LYS A 455 7.98 -22.69 -15.84
CA LYS A 455 8.14 -21.28 -15.43
C LYS A 455 9.52 -20.69 -15.74
N ASN A 456 10.29 -21.31 -16.64
CA ASN A 456 11.63 -20.87 -17.03
C ASN A 456 12.63 -20.76 -15.86
N ILE A 457 12.48 -21.60 -14.83
CA ILE A 457 13.45 -21.66 -13.73
C ILE A 457 14.61 -22.58 -14.13
N ASP A 458 15.84 -22.14 -13.86
CA ASP A 458 17.03 -22.94 -14.05
C ASP A 458 17.05 -24.13 -13.08
N ILE A 459 16.59 -25.28 -13.57
CA ILE A 459 16.52 -26.54 -12.83
C ILE A 459 17.90 -27.13 -12.53
N GLU A 460 18.96 -26.75 -13.26
CA GLU A 460 20.31 -27.25 -13.01
C GLU A 460 20.81 -26.84 -11.62
N LYS A 461 20.38 -25.65 -11.16
CA LYS A 461 20.64 -25.16 -9.80
C LYS A 461 20.10 -26.10 -8.71
N ILE A 462 19.05 -26.86 -9.01
CA ILE A 462 18.42 -27.82 -8.08
C ILE A 462 19.01 -29.21 -8.27
N GLU A 463 19.22 -29.65 -9.52
CA GLU A 463 19.68 -31.01 -9.83
C GLU A 463 21.00 -31.38 -9.14
N LYS A 464 21.90 -30.41 -8.91
CA LYS A 464 23.16 -30.63 -8.19
C LYS A 464 22.98 -31.14 -6.76
N TYR A 465 21.80 -30.92 -6.17
CA TYR A 465 21.41 -31.38 -4.83
C TYR A 465 20.74 -32.76 -4.83
N ASN A 466 20.49 -33.37 -5.99
CA ASN A 466 19.88 -34.70 -6.07
C ASN A 466 20.85 -35.81 -5.63
N THR A 467 20.73 -36.21 -4.36
CA THR A 467 21.56 -37.27 -3.76
C THR A 467 21.18 -38.68 -4.25
N ILE A 468 19.93 -38.88 -4.69
CA ILE A 468 19.41 -40.17 -5.17
C ILE A 468 20.04 -40.54 -6.52
N LYS A 469 20.16 -39.56 -7.43
CA LYS A 469 20.87 -39.72 -8.72
C LYS A 469 22.31 -40.18 -8.46
N LYS A 470 23.05 -39.51 -7.57
CA LYS A 470 24.44 -39.88 -7.19
C LYS A 470 24.56 -41.29 -6.58
N LYS A 471 23.65 -41.70 -5.67
CA LYS A 471 23.69 -43.05 -5.07
C LYS A 471 23.33 -44.17 -6.05
N ARG A 472 22.32 -43.97 -6.91
CA ARG A 472 21.96 -44.95 -7.96
C ARG A 472 23.05 -45.08 -9.01
N THR A 473 23.61 -43.96 -9.49
CA THR A 473 24.72 -43.97 -10.45
C THR A 473 25.97 -44.62 -9.85
N LYS A 474 26.30 -44.37 -8.58
CA LYS A 474 27.44 -45.02 -7.90
C LYS A 474 27.22 -46.52 -7.71
N LYS A 475 26.00 -46.97 -7.37
CA LYS A 475 25.66 -48.41 -7.31
C LYS A 475 25.72 -49.08 -8.68
N PHE A 476 25.25 -48.40 -9.73
CA PHE A 476 25.27 -48.90 -11.10
C PHE A 476 26.71 -49.01 -11.65
N LEU A 477 27.55 -47.98 -11.45
CA LEU A 477 28.96 -48.02 -11.83
C LEU A 477 29.74 -49.09 -11.06
N ASN A 478 29.47 -49.26 -9.76
CA ASN A 478 30.06 -50.35 -8.97
C ASN A 478 29.58 -51.74 -9.39
N ALA A 479 28.42 -51.86 -10.04
CA ALA A 479 27.92 -53.12 -10.59
C ALA A 479 28.55 -53.41 -11.95
N LEU A 480 28.76 -52.39 -12.79
CA LEU A 480 29.47 -52.50 -14.06
C LEU A 480 30.97 -52.78 -13.88
N SER A 481 31.61 -52.29 -12.81
CA SER A 481 33.01 -52.59 -12.50
C SER A 481 33.23 -53.99 -11.90
N LYS A 482 32.16 -54.76 -11.70
CA LYS A 482 32.19 -56.16 -11.21
C LYS A 482 31.79 -57.17 -12.30
N LEU A 483 31.42 -56.68 -13.48
CA LEU A 483 31.40 -57.44 -14.74
C LEU A 483 32.78 -57.29 -15.39
#